data_AF-A0A846AG97-F1
#
_entry.id   AF-A0A846AG97-F1
#
_cell.length_a   1.000
_cell.length_b   1.000
_cell.length_c   1.000
_cell.angle_alpha   90.00
_cell.angle_beta   90.00
_cell.angle_gamma   90.00
#
_symmetry.space_group_name_H-M   'P 1'
#
loop_
_entity.id
_entity.type
_entity.pdbx_description
1 polymer ?
#
loop_
_entity_poly.entity_id
_entity_poly.type
_entity_poly.pdbx_seq_one_letter_code
_entity_poly.pdbx_strand_id
1 'polypeptide(L)'
;MSINNQLSSTYSQASSSQKSEKSVLNKRRYRRYNWLFLMSALLPVVAVGIFNIIVDPYDVFNTPNLLGINHSKPRKDNSDRLFKTTDIIRIKPVTVLMGSSRTKRAIDPNYPALKHQPAYNLALTKGNFYELRRYLEHAIANQKELDLVVIGLDLFMFNSLMGTRESFSEQRLEKKYIILADLLNITFSLDALFASQETVIDSNKNPTNNIFDGENGFIPYLNVDPKKTKSRFEKIMNNYYVGYKRGYQSSNQLLDEFKKIVSK
;
A
#
# COMPACT_ATOMS: atom_id res chain seq x y z
N MET A 1 22.27 93.40 29.62
CA MET A 1 21.98 92.73 28.32
C MET A 1 22.77 91.44 28.31
N SER A 2 22.26 90.34 28.87
CA SER A 2 21.42 89.31 28.21
C SER A 2 21.90 88.96 26.80
N ILE A 3 22.35 87.71 26.59
CA ILE A 3 21.65 86.71 25.77
C ILE A 3 22.32 85.34 25.98
N ASN A 4 21.49 84.37 26.38
CA ASN A 4 21.75 82.93 26.46
C ASN A 4 21.99 82.33 25.06
N ASN A 5 22.91 81.37 24.96
CA ASN A 5 23.00 80.47 23.81
C ASN A 5 22.91 79.01 24.29
N GLN A 6 21.68 78.48 24.34
CA GLN A 6 21.41 77.04 24.35
C GLN A 6 20.58 76.74 23.11
N LEU A 7 21.24 76.26 22.04
CA LEU A 7 20.57 75.68 20.88
C LEU A 7 20.48 74.17 21.11
N SER A 8 19.29 73.75 21.49
CA SER A 8 18.85 72.37 21.68
C SER A 8 18.90 71.56 20.37
N SER A 9 19.61 70.44 20.41
CA SER A 9 19.64 69.41 19.37
C SER A 9 18.43 68.47 19.49
N THR A 10 17.34 68.74 18.77
CA THR A 10 16.13 67.90 18.86
C THR A 10 15.57 67.41 17.51
N TYR A 11 16.21 67.71 16.37
CA TYR A 11 15.62 67.42 15.05
C TYR A 11 16.07 66.11 14.37
N SER A 12 17.05 65.37 14.90
CA SER A 12 17.64 64.23 14.17
C SER A 12 17.19 62.83 14.62
N GLN A 13 16.42 62.68 15.71
CA GLN A 13 16.02 61.36 16.24
C GLN A 13 14.64 60.85 15.78
N ALA A 14 13.72 61.73 15.36
CA ALA A 14 12.35 61.34 14.99
C ALA A 14 12.22 60.65 13.61
N SER A 15 13.15 60.93 12.69
CA SER A 15 13.14 60.42 11.31
C SER A 15 13.66 58.96 11.22
N SER A 16 14.65 58.60 12.04
CA SER A 16 15.25 57.26 12.06
C SER A 16 14.35 56.23 12.76
N SER A 17 13.64 56.63 13.83
CA SER A 17 12.67 55.79 14.54
C SER A 17 11.47 55.43 13.66
N GLN A 18 10.90 56.40 12.92
CA GLN A 18 9.79 56.15 11.99
C GLN A 18 10.17 55.25 10.79
N LYS A 19 11.40 55.36 10.25
CA LYS A 19 11.90 54.44 9.22
C LYS A 19 12.11 53.02 9.77
N SER A 20 12.65 52.91 10.99
CA SER A 20 12.83 51.64 11.70
C SER A 20 11.47 50.95 11.93
N GLU A 21 10.49 51.65 12.49
CA GLU A 21 9.14 51.10 12.73
C GLU A 21 8.42 50.69 11.44
N LYS A 22 8.47 51.53 10.38
CA LYS A 22 7.89 51.17 9.08
C LYS A 22 8.56 49.93 8.47
N SER A 23 9.88 49.79 8.57
CA SER A 23 10.59 48.61 8.08
C SER A 23 10.25 47.34 8.87
N VAL A 24 10.11 47.44 10.19
CA VAL A 24 9.68 46.33 11.07
C VAL A 24 8.21 45.95 10.81
N LEU A 25 7.32 46.92 10.64
CA LEU A 25 5.91 46.70 10.29
C LEU A 25 5.78 46.04 8.91
N ASN A 26 6.55 46.49 7.91
CA ASN A 26 6.59 45.88 6.59
C ASN A 26 7.14 44.44 6.66
N LYS A 27 8.22 44.19 7.41
CA LYS A 27 8.75 42.83 7.63
C LYS A 27 7.71 41.91 8.28
N ARG A 28 6.93 42.41 9.24
CA ARG A 28 5.81 41.66 9.85
C ARG A 28 4.67 41.39 8.85
N ARG A 29 4.33 42.36 7.99
CA ARG A 29 3.30 42.21 6.93
C ARG A 29 3.72 41.20 5.86
N TYR A 30 4.95 41.29 5.34
CA TYR A 30 5.48 40.31 4.38
C TYR A 30 5.59 38.91 5.00
N ARG A 31 6.01 38.81 6.26
CA ARG A 31 6.02 37.53 6.98
C ARG A 31 4.60 36.94 7.10
N ARG A 32 3.61 37.77 7.42
CA ARG A 32 2.20 37.33 7.48
C ARG A 32 1.68 36.90 6.11
N TYR A 33 1.96 37.68 5.06
CA TYR A 33 1.60 37.33 3.69
C TYR A 33 2.23 36.01 3.25
N ASN A 34 3.53 35.82 3.47
CA ASN A 34 4.24 34.58 3.13
C ASN A 34 3.65 33.38 3.87
N TRP A 35 3.31 33.51 5.16
CA TRP A 35 2.65 32.45 5.90
C TRP A 35 1.25 32.15 5.36
N LEU A 36 0.45 33.17 5.05
CA LEU A 36 -0.88 32.97 4.47
C LEU A 36 -0.81 32.28 3.11
N PHE A 37 0.12 32.71 2.25
CA PHE A 37 0.38 32.09 0.96
C PHE A 37 0.79 30.62 1.12
N LEU A 38 1.79 30.34 1.97
CA LEU A 38 2.25 28.98 2.25
C LEU A 38 1.13 28.11 2.80
N MET A 39 0.33 28.60 3.76
CA MET A 39 -0.81 27.85 4.29
C MET A 39 -1.87 27.59 3.22
N SER A 40 -2.20 28.57 2.39
CA SER A 40 -3.18 28.39 1.32
C SER A 40 -2.76 27.34 0.29
N ALA A 41 -1.45 27.21 0.04
CA ALA A 41 -0.91 26.21 -0.88
C ALA A 41 -0.74 24.82 -0.21
N LEU A 42 -0.28 24.78 1.04
CA LEU A 42 0.04 23.52 1.73
C LEU A 42 -1.17 22.84 2.35
N LEU A 43 -2.15 23.59 2.83
CA LEU A 43 -3.31 23.03 3.54
C LEU A 43 -4.10 22.04 2.67
N PRO A 44 -4.40 22.31 1.38
CA PRO A 44 -5.05 21.33 0.51
C PRO A 44 -4.23 20.04 0.33
N VAL A 45 -2.91 20.16 0.16
CA VAL A 45 -2.02 18.99 -0.02
C VAL A 45 -1.99 18.14 1.24
N VAL A 46 -1.87 18.77 2.41
CA VAL A 46 -1.92 18.09 3.71
C VAL A 46 -3.29 17.44 3.93
N ALA A 47 -4.38 18.12 3.58
CA ALA A 47 -5.73 17.58 3.69
C ALA A 47 -5.92 16.32 2.82
N VAL A 48 -5.42 16.34 1.57
CA VAL A 48 -5.42 15.15 0.69
C VAL A 48 -4.59 14.02 1.30
N GLY A 49 -3.40 14.34 1.83
CA GLY A 49 -2.54 13.35 2.49
C GLY A 49 -3.22 12.67 3.68
N ILE A 50 -3.81 13.46 4.58
CA ILE A 50 -4.56 12.96 5.73
C ILE A 50 -5.75 12.11 5.28
N PHE A 51 -6.51 12.57 4.28
CA PHE A 51 -7.65 11.83 3.75
C PHE A 51 -7.22 10.46 3.20
N ASN A 52 -6.15 10.41 2.40
CA ASN A 52 -5.64 9.16 1.85
C ASN A 52 -5.09 8.20 2.91
N ILE A 53 -4.47 8.72 3.98
CA ILE A 53 -4.01 7.90 5.12
C ILE A 53 -5.20 7.34 5.91
N ILE A 54 -6.22 8.17 6.18
CA ILE A 54 -7.41 7.74 6.93
C ILE A 54 -8.22 6.70 6.14
N VAL A 55 -8.40 6.91 4.84
CA VAL A 55 -9.13 5.96 4.01
C VAL A 55 -8.29 4.72 3.73
N ASP A 56 -6.98 4.86 3.54
CA ASP A 56 -6.03 3.78 3.26
C ASP A 56 -6.55 2.79 2.19
N PRO A 57 -6.80 3.28 0.95
CA PRO A 57 -7.50 2.52 -0.09
C PRO A 57 -6.73 1.29 -0.59
N TYR A 58 -5.42 1.22 -0.27
CA TYR A 58 -4.54 0.11 -0.64
C TYR A 58 -4.21 -0.81 0.53
N ASP A 59 -4.60 -0.45 1.76
CA ASP A 59 -4.31 -1.20 2.99
C ASP A 59 -2.81 -1.23 3.37
N VAL A 60 -2.11 -0.13 3.13
CA VAL A 60 -0.67 0.01 3.39
C VAL A 60 -0.39 0.64 4.75
N PHE A 61 -1.25 1.58 5.17
CA PHE A 61 -1.09 2.29 6.44
C PHE A 61 -1.58 1.48 7.64
N ASN A 62 -2.28 0.36 7.40
CA ASN A 62 -2.93 -0.43 8.43
C ASN A 62 -3.91 0.42 9.26
N THR A 63 -4.62 1.32 8.59
CA THR A 63 -5.64 2.15 9.23
C THR A 63 -6.80 1.27 9.68
N PRO A 64 -7.35 1.45 10.90
CA PRO A 64 -8.48 0.66 11.37
C PRO A 64 -9.63 0.63 10.37
N ASN A 65 -10.33 -0.50 10.34
CA ASN A 65 -11.51 -0.68 9.52
C ASN A 65 -12.68 0.15 10.10
N LEU A 66 -13.09 1.18 9.37
CA LEU A 66 -14.14 2.13 9.69
C LEU A 66 -15.35 1.86 8.77
N LEU A 67 -16.44 1.39 9.38
CA LEU A 67 -17.69 1.11 8.66
C LEU A 67 -18.21 2.38 7.97
N GLY A 68 -18.56 2.23 6.68
CA GLY A 68 -19.00 3.30 5.79
C GLY A 68 -17.87 4.13 5.15
N ILE A 69 -16.61 3.94 5.59
CA ILE A 69 -15.48 4.76 5.13
C ILE A 69 -14.48 3.91 4.34
N ASN A 70 -13.94 2.84 4.93
CA ASN A 70 -12.84 2.09 4.31
C ASN A 70 -12.93 0.57 4.45
N HIS A 71 -14.10 0.03 4.83
CA HIS A 71 -14.27 -1.40 5.02
C HIS A 71 -14.36 -2.19 3.71
N SER A 72 -14.65 -1.51 2.59
CA SER A 72 -14.62 -2.08 1.24
C SER A 72 -13.60 -1.32 0.39
N LYS A 73 -12.52 -1.99 0.00
CA LYS A 73 -11.35 -1.40 -0.70
C LYS A 73 -11.20 -1.98 -2.12
N PRO A 74 -11.93 -1.49 -3.14
CA PRO A 74 -11.95 -2.09 -4.48
C PRO A 74 -10.57 -2.25 -5.15
N ARG A 75 -9.64 -1.32 -4.88
CA ARG A 75 -8.30 -1.34 -5.50
C ARG A 75 -7.28 -2.22 -4.78
N LYS A 76 -7.61 -2.75 -3.60
CA LYS A 76 -6.69 -3.59 -2.83
C LYS A 76 -6.34 -4.88 -3.55
N ASP A 77 -7.32 -5.57 -4.17
CA ASP A 77 -7.10 -6.88 -4.82
C ASP A 77 -6.05 -6.82 -5.94
N ASN A 78 -5.98 -5.69 -6.66
CA ASN A 78 -5.02 -5.43 -7.74
C ASN A 78 -3.66 -4.89 -7.25
N SER A 79 -3.58 -4.52 -5.98
CA SER A 79 -2.41 -3.92 -5.33
C SER A 79 -1.74 -4.86 -4.33
N ASP A 80 -1.95 -6.18 -4.48
CA ASP A 80 -1.45 -7.20 -3.56
C ASP A 80 0.05 -7.14 -3.31
N ARG A 81 0.83 -6.88 -4.34
CA ARG A 81 2.28 -6.66 -4.23
C ARG A 81 2.67 -5.46 -3.38
N LEU A 82 1.86 -4.41 -3.38
CA LEU A 82 2.16 -3.24 -2.56
C LEU A 82 1.90 -3.55 -1.08
N PHE A 83 0.66 -3.88 -0.71
CA PHE A 83 0.30 -4.02 0.70
C PHE A 83 0.94 -5.27 1.34
N LYS A 84 1.15 -6.37 0.59
CA LYS A 84 1.81 -7.56 1.16
C LYS A 84 3.25 -7.29 1.57
N THR A 85 3.97 -6.40 0.88
CA THR A 85 5.33 -6.03 1.33
C THR A 85 5.31 -5.29 2.66
N THR A 86 4.34 -4.41 2.86
CA THR A 86 4.19 -3.66 4.10
C THR A 86 3.67 -4.52 5.25
N ASP A 87 2.80 -5.48 4.93
CA ASP A 87 2.32 -6.47 5.88
C ASP A 87 3.44 -7.39 6.37
N ILE A 88 4.32 -7.86 5.49
CA ILE A 88 5.47 -8.68 5.89
C ILE A 88 6.40 -7.94 6.87
N ILE A 89 6.64 -6.64 6.64
CA ILE A 89 7.43 -5.79 7.55
C ILE A 89 6.77 -5.67 8.93
N ARG A 90 5.44 -5.50 8.95
CA ARG A 90 4.64 -5.29 10.15
C ARG A 90 4.42 -6.57 10.96
N ILE A 91 3.93 -7.62 10.30
CA ILE A 91 3.46 -8.87 10.90
C ILE A 91 4.62 -9.81 11.21
N LYS A 92 5.67 -9.82 10.37
CA LYS A 92 6.83 -10.73 10.49
C LYS A 92 6.40 -12.20 10.69
N PRO A 93 5.64 -12.76 9.74
CA PRO A 93 5.05 -14.09 9.88
C PRO A 93 6.11 -15.19 9.96
N VAL A 94 5.89 -16.16 10.86
CA VAL A 94 6.70 -17.39 10.95
C VAL A 94 6.17 -18.50 10.04
N THR A 95 4.94 -18.34 9.53
CA THR A 95 4.37 -19.17 8.47
C THR A 95 3.92 -18.31 7.30
N VAL A 96 4.33 -18.65 6.08
CA VAL A 96 3.81 -18.00 4.86
C VAL A 96 3.10 -19.00 3.95
N LEU A 97 1.91 -18.63 3.50
CA LEU A 97 1.15 -19.37 2.49
C LEU A 97 1.32 -18.66 1.14
N MET A 98 1.94 -19.32 0.18
CA MET A 98 2.29 -18.73 -1.10
C MET A 98 1.62 -19.46 -2.26
N GLY A 99 1.42 -18.75 -3.36
CA GLY A 99 0.87 -19.30 -4.59
C GLY A 99 0.09 -18.26 -5.38
N SER A 100 -0.95 -18.69 -6.10
CA SER A 100 -1.73 -17.80 -6.96
C SER A 100 -2.91 -17.16 -6.24
N SER A 101 -3.78 -16.49 -7.00
CA SER A 101 -5.12 -16.12 -6.54
C SER A 101 -5.94 -17.31 -6.00
N ARG A 102 -5.62 -18.56 -6.34
CA ARG A 102 -6.26 -19.74 -5.74
C ARG A 102 -5.84 -19.92 -4.29
N THR A 103 -4.54 -19.96 -4.00
CA THR A 103 -4.04 -19.99 -2.61
C THR A 103 -4.53 -18.79 -1.82
N LYS A 104 -4.53 -17.60 -2.44
CA LYS A 104 -5.00 -16.35 -1.82
C LYS A 104 -6.43 -16.42 -1.30
N ARG A 105 -7.29 -17.16 -2.01
CA ARG A 105 -8.73 -17.28 -1.72
C ARG A 105 -9.10 -18.56 -0.96
N ALA A 106 -8.26 -19.59 -1.00
CA ALA A 106 -8.59 -20.92 -0.50
C ALA A 106 -7.98 -21.26 0.86
N ILE A 107 -6.79 -20.74 1.18
CA ILE A 107 -6.07 -21.15 2.39
C ILE A 107 -6.08 -20.00 3.41
N ASP A 108 -6.83 -20.19 4.49
CA ASP A 108 -6.93 -19.26 5.60
C ASP A 108 -5.71 -19.43 6.56
N PRO A 109 -4.91 -18.38 6.81
CA PRO A 109 -3.82 -18.42 7.78
C PRO A 109 -4.26 -18.73 9.22
N ASN A 110 -5.53 -18.51 9.56
CA ASN A 110 -6.08 -18.81 10.88
C ASN A 110 -6.61 -20.25 10.99
N TYR A 111 -6.44 -21.07 9.95
CA TYR A 111 -6.95 -22.43 9.95
C TYR A 111 -6.28 -23.27 11.07
N PRO A 112 -7.03 -24.03 11.89
CA PRO A 112 -6.50 -24.69 13.10
C PRO A 112 -5.33 -25.67 12.88
N ALA A 113 -5.16 -26.20 11.67
CA ALA A 113 -4.02 -27.06 11.35
C ALA A 113 -2.68 -26.30 11.27
N LEU A 114 -2.71 -24.98 11.09
CA LEU A 114 -1.52 -24.12 11.05
C LEU A 114 -1.12 -23.71 12.47
N LYS A 115 -0.25 -24.52 13.08
CA LYS A 115 0.20 -24.35 14.47
C LYS A 115 1.22 -23.22 14.65
N HIS A 116 2.02 -22.92 13.64
CA HIS A 116 3.07 -21.90 13.70
C HIS A 116 2.50 -20.53 13.33
N GLN A 117 2.25 -19.70 14.33
CA GLN A 117 1.66 -18.36 14.21
C GLN A 117 2.67 -17.28 14.62
N PRO A 118 2.61 -16.05 14.05
CA PRO A 118 1.60 -15.60 13.08
C PRO A 118 1.84 -16.18 11.68
N ALA A 119 0.74 -16.64 11.06
CA ALA A 119 0.70 -17.08 9.69
C ALA A 119 0.16 -15.97 8.79
N TYR A 120 0.68 -15.89 7.57
CA TYR A 120 0.25 -14.89 6.60
C TYR A 120 0.08 -15.50 5.21
N ASN A 121 -1.03 -15.16 4.55
CA ASN A 121 -1.25 -15.53 3.16
C ASN A 121 -0.50 -14.53 2.27
N LEU A 122 0.67 -14.94 1.78
CA LEU A 122 1.54 -14.18 0.89
C LEU A 122 1.28 -14.49 -0.60
N ALA A 123 0.19 -15.21 -0.92
CA ALA A 123 -0.12 -15.56 -2.31
C ALA A 123 -0.45 -14.33 -3.16
N LEU A 124 -0.06 -14.38 -4.43
CA LEU A 124 -0.12 -13.27 -5.38
C LEU A 124 -1.10 -13.58 -6.52
N THR A 125 -1.91 -12.60 -6.89
CA THR A 125 -2.80 -12.67 -8.04
C THR A 125 -1.98 -12.88 -9.30
N LYS A 126 -2.25 -14.00 -9.98
CA LYS A 126 -1.53 -14.42 -11.18
C LYS A 126 0.01 -14.33 -11.05
N GLY A 127 0.55 -14.58 -9.85
CA GLY A 127 1.99 -14.58 -9.60
C GLY A 127 2.68 -15.77 -10.26
N ASN A 128 3.93 -15.58 -10.69
CA ASN A 128 4.80 -16.64 -11.19
C ASN A 128 5.91 -16.97 -10.16
N PHE A 129 6.72 -18.00 -10.42
CA PHE A 129 7.75 -18.43 -9.45
C PHE A 129 8.88 -17.43 -9.21
N TYR A 130 9.15 -16.54 -10.17
CA TYR A 130 10.09 -15.45 -9.94
C TYR A 130 9.58 -14.54 -8.82
N GLU A 131 8.35 -14.06 -8.94
CA GLU A 131 7.74 -13.18 -7.93
C GLU A 131 7.59 -13.89 -6.57
N LEU A 132 7.12 -15.14 -6.58
CA LEU A 132 6.96 -15.95 -5.37
C LEU A 132 8.29 -16.10 -4.63
N ARG A 133 9.39 -16.37 -5.33
CA ARG A 133 10.72 -16.44 -4.71
C ARG A 133 11.12 -15.10 -4.11
N ARG A 134 10.99 -14.01 -4.85
CA ARG A 134 11.40 -12.68 -4.37
C ARG A 134 10.56 -12.24 -3.15
N TYR A 135 9.28 -12.59 -3.09
CA TYR A 135 8.44 -12.34 -1.91
C TYR A 135 8.80 -13.23 -0.72
N LEU A 136 9.17 -14.49 -0.95
CA LEU A 136 9.71 -15.34 0.10
C LEU A 136 11.01 -14.78 0.69
N GLU A 137 11.93 -14.30 -0.16
CA GLU A 137 13.18 -13.67 0.29
C GLU A 137 12.91 -12.40 1.09
N HIS A 138 11.93 -11.59 0.68
CA HIS A 138 11.48 -10.45 1.47
C HIS A 138 10.91 -10.85 2.84
N ALA A 139 10.16 -11.96 2.91
CA ALA A 139 9.69 -12.51 4.18
C ALA A 139 10.85 -12.97 5.07
N ILE A 140 11.81 -13.74 4.53
CA ILE A 140 13.00 -14.20 5.25
C ILE A 140 13.85 -13.02 5.75
N ALA A 141 14.00 -11.97 4.94
CA ALA A 141 14.75 -10.77 5.32
C ALA A 141 14.12 -10.00 6.50
N ASN A 142 12.80 -10.10 6.68
CA ASN A 142 12.04 -9.43 7.73
C ASN A 142 11.74 -10.33 8.94
N GLN A 143 11.73 -11.65 8.75
CA GLN A 143 11.53 -12.65 9.79
C GLN A 143 12.56 -13.79 9.63
N LYS A 144 13.58 -13.80 10.49
CA LYS A 144 14.64 -14.80 10.46
C LYS A 144 14.18 -16.17 10.96
N GLU A 145 13.13 -16.20 11.77
CA GLU A 145 12.53 -17.41 12.35
C GLU A 145 11.37 -17.93 11.48
N LEU A 146 11.36 -17.61 10.18
CA LEU A 146 10.39 -18.19 9.26
C LEU A 146 10.59 -19.70 9.19
N ASP A 147 9.58 -20.44 9.63
CA ASP A 147 9.66 -21.88 9.88
C ASP A 147 8.88 -22.70 8.85
N LEU A 148 7.68 -22.25 8.48
CA LEU A 148 6.80 -22.98 7.57
C LEU A 148 6.45 -22.18 6.31
N VAL A 149 6.64 -22.81 5.15
CA VAL A 149 6.19 -22.30 3.86
C VAL A 149 5.24 -23.31 3.24
N VAL A 150 3.98 -22.92 3.03
CA VAL A 150 2.99 -23.74 2.31
C VAL A 150 2.81 -23.17 0.91
N ILE A 151 3.04 -23.98 -0.12
CA ILE A 151 3.02 -23.53 -1.52
C ILE A 151 1.86 -24.18 -2.27
N GLY A 152 0.92 -23.38 -2.73
CA GLY A 152 -0.08 -23.80 -3.71
C GLY A 152 0.46 -23.69 -5.14
N LEU A 153 0.58 -24.82 -5.82
CA LEU A 153 1.11 -24.91 -7.17
C LEU A 153 0.01 -24.69 -8.21
N ASP A 154 0.33 -23.93 -9.25
CA ASP A 154 -0.50 -23.83 -10.45
C ASP A 154 0.35 -23.92 -11.70
N LEU A 155 -0.14 -24.65 -12.71
CA LEU A 155 0.59 -24.89 -13.96
C LEU A 155 1.03 -23.58 -14.62
N PHE A 156 0.16 -22.56 -14.64
CA PHE A 156 0.48 -21.30 -15.31
C PHE A 156 1.67 -20.55 -14.69
N MET A 157 2.03 -20.83 -13.44
CA MET A 157 3.17 -20.18 -12.77
C MET A 157 4.51 -20.54 -13.42
N PHE A 158 4.54 -21.62 -14.20
CA PHE A 158 5.69 -22.10 -14.97
C PHE A 158 5.61 -21.69 -16.45
N ASN A 159 4.58 -20.95 -16.86
CA ASN A 159 4.40 -20.58 -18.26
C ASN A 159 5.32 -19.40 -18.64
N SER A 160 6.13 -19.55 -19.69
CA SER A 160 7.05 -18.50 -20.18
C SER A 160 6.34 -17.21 -20.61
N LEU A 161 5.05 -17.29 -20.96
CA LEU A 161 4.23 -16.13 -21.29
C LEU A 161 3.79 -15.32 -20.06
N MET A 162 4.05 -15.81 -18.84
CA MET A 162 3.73 -15.12 -17.60
C MET A 162 4.91 -14.29 -17.11
N GLY A 163 4.94 -13.02 -17.52
CA GLY A 163 5.80 -12.01 -16.91
C GLY A 163 5.33 -11.58 -15.51
N THR A 164 6.14 -10.74 -14.87
CA THR A 164 5.77 -10.06 -13.63
C THR A 164 4.59 -9.13 -13.87
N ARG A 165 3.79 -8.86 -12.84
CA ARG A 165 2.69 -7.88 -12.94
C ARG A 165 3.21 -6.45 -12.84
N GLU A 166 2.43 -5.51 -13.35
CA GLU A 166 2.77 -4.08 -13.32
C GLU A 166 3.00 -3.55 -11.89
N SER A 167 2.22 -4.04 -10.93
CA SER A 167 2.39 -3.67 -9.52
C SER A 167 3.60 -4.34 -8.85
N PHE A 168 4.37 -5.18 -9.55
CA PHE A 168 5.59 -5.78 -9.02
C PHE A 168 6.74 -4.78 -9.07
N SER A 169 7.44 -4.61 -7.95
CA SER A 169 8.64 -3.78 -7.88
C SER A 169 9.64 -4.41 -6.93
N GLU A 170 10.83 -4.71 -7.42
CA GLU A 170 11.92 -5.24 -6.59
C GLU A 170 12.44 -4.21 -5.59
N GLN A 171 12.26 -2.92 -5.84
CA GLN A 171 12.74 -1.86 -4.95
C GLN A 171 12.06 -1.90 -3.58
N ARG A 172 10.87 -2.51 -3.49
CA ARG A 172 10.11 -2.73 -2.25
C ARG A 172 10.64 -3.92 -1.44
N LEU A 173 11.29 -4.87 -2.09
CA LEU A 173 11.64 -6.16 -1.52
C LEU A 173 12.92 -6.08 -0.68
N GLU A 174 13.02 -6.99 0.28
CA GLU A 174 14.11 -7.05 1.29
C GLU A 174 14.32 -5.73 2.07
N LYS A 175 13.34 -4.81 2.04
CA LYS A 175 13.31 -3.60 2.88
C LYS A 175 12.59 -3.87 4.19
N LYS A 176 12.91 -3.06 5.20
CA LYS A 176 12.24 -3.01 6.51
C LYS A 176 11.34 -1.79 6.68
N TYR A 177 11.11 -1.04 5.61
CA TYR A 177 10.36 0.20 5.58
C TYR A 177 9.72 0.40 4.20
N ILE A 178 8.67 1.22 4.15
CA ILE A 178 8.03 1.65 2.91
C ILE A 178 8.96 2.62 2.20
N ILE A 179 9.28 2.37 0.93
CA ILE A 179 10.15 3.27 0.16
C ILE A 179 9.48 4.63 -0.03
N LEU A 180 10.27 5.70 -0.03
CA LEU A 180 9.75 7.08 -0.08
C LEU A 180 8.86 7.34 -1.30
N ALA A 181 9.19 6.76 -2.46
CA ALA A 181 8.39 6.89 -3.68
C ALA A 181 6.97 6.33 -3.49
N ASP A 182 6.84 5.13 -2.92
CA ASP A 182 5.53 4.54 -2.64
C ASP A 182 4.79 5.36 -1.59
N LEU A 183 5.47 5.75 -0.50
CA LEU A 183 4.87 6.57 0.56
C LEU A 183 4.29 7.87 0.02
N LEU A 184 5.06 8.61 -0.80
CA LEU A 184 4.59 9.85 -1.41
C LEU A 184 3.44 9.60 -2.40
N ASN A 185 3.53 8.53 -3.21
CA ASN A 185 2.49 8.20 -4.18
C ASN A 185 1.17 7.82 -3.51
N ILE A 186 1.19 6.96 -2.49
CA ILE A 186 -0.04 6.54 -1.81
C ILE A 186 -0.61 7.61 -0.87
N THR A 187 0.21 8.57 -0.41
CA THR A 187 -0.28 9.68 0.41
C THR A 187 -0.77 10.86 -0.42
N PHE A 188 0.00 11.33 -1.41
CA PHE A 188 -0.23 12.66 -2.02
C PHE A 188 -0.64 12.63 -3.50
N SER A 189 -0.73 11.47 -4.14
CA SER A 189 -1.14 11.41 -5.56
C SER A 189 -2.64 11.59 -5.76
N LEU A 190 -3.02 12.04 -6.97
CA LEU A 190 -4.42 12.04 -7.41
C LEU A 190 -4.97 10.62 -7.56
N ASP A 191 -4.14 9.65 -7.93
CA ASP A 191 -4.56 8.24 -8.03
C ASP A 191 -5.00 7.69 -6.68
N ALA A 192 -4.24 8.01 -5.62
CA ALA A 192 -4.60 7.68 -4.24
C ALA A 192 -5.87 8.40 -3.80
N LEU A 193 -6.04 9.68 -4.16
CA LEU A 193 -7.28 10.42 -3.88
C LEU A 193 -8.50 9.77 -4.55
N PHE A 194 -8.40 9.40 -5.82
CA PHE A 194 -9.48 8.70 -6.54
C PHE A 194 -9.73 7.31 -5.95
N ALA A 195 -8.68 6.59 -5.55
CA ALA A 195 -8.82 5.30 -4.87
C ALA A 195 -9.55 5.45 -3.53
N SER A 196 -9.24 6.50 -2.76
CA SER A 196 -9.89 6.81 -1.49
C SER A 196 -11.35 7.18 -1.68
N GLN A 197 -11.66 8.01 -2.69
CA GLN A 197 -13.05 8.34 -3.04
C GLN A 197 -13.86 7.09 -3.43
N GLU A 198 -13.30 6.23 -4.28
CA GLU A 198 -13.91 4.97 -4.69
C GLU A 198 -14.17 4.05 -3.49
N THR A 199 -13.20 3.97 -2.57
CA THR A 199 -13.29 3.20 -1.32
C THR A 199 -14.42 3.70 -0.42
N VAL A 200 -14.56 5.02 -0.23
CA VAL A 200 -15.65 5.61 0.56
C VAL A 200 -17.01 5.38 -0.11
N ILE A 201 -17.11 5.53 -1.43
CA ILE A 201 -18.35 5.29 -2.17
C ILE A 201 -18.77 3.83 -2.07
N ASP A 202 -17.84 2.89 -2.27
CA ASP A 202 -18.14 1.46 -2.22
C ASP A 202 -18.47 0.99 -0.80
N SER A 203 -17.73 1.51 0.20
CA SER A 203 -18.01 1.26 1.61
C SER A 203 -19.43 1.72 1.99
N ASN A 204 -19.84 2.92 1.60
CA ASN A 204 -21.20 3.41 1.85
C ASN A 204 -22.30 2.58 1.17
N LYS A 205 -22.03 2.02 -0.02
CA LYS A 205 -22.98 1.16 -0.74
C LYS A 205 -23.12 -0.23 -0.12
N ASN A 206 -22.08 -0.73 0.56
CA ASN A 206 -22.00 -2.09 1.06
C ASN A 206 -21.73 -2.16 2.59
N PRO A 207 -22.56 -1.56 3.46
CA PRO A 207 -22.18 -1.27 4.86
C PRO A 207 -22.00 -2.49 5.77
N THR A 208 -22.44 -3.70 5.41
CA THR A 208 -22.56 -4.82 6.38
C THR A 208 -22.14 -6.21 5.91
N ASN A 209 -21.91 -6.44 4.62
CA ASN A 209 -21.80 -7.83 4.10
C ASN A 209 -20.43 -8.26 3.61
N ASN A 210 -19.44 -7.37 3.61
CA ASN A 210 -18.16 -7.63 2.98
C ASN A 210 -17.02 -6.98 3.80
N ILE A 211 -16.72 -7.52 4.99
CA ILE A 211 -15.46 -7.21 5.67
C ILE A 211 -14.38 -7.89 4.84
N PHE A 212 -13.81 -7.15 3.89
CA PHE A 212 -13.10 -7.70 2.74
C PHE A 212 -11.70 -8.24 3.05
N ASP A 213 -11.19 -8.01 4.25
CA ASP A 213 -9.75 -8.03 4.43
C ASP A 213 -9.37 -8.65 5.78
N GLY A 214 -8.96 -9.91 5.73
CA GLY A 214 -8.16 -10.45 6.83
C GLY A 214 -6.85 -9.68 6.89
N GLU A 215 -6.49 -9.17 8.07
CA GLU A 215 -5.17 -8.57 8.35
C GLU A 215 -4.01 -9.53 8.01
N ASN A 216 -4.31 -10.81 7.82
CA ASN A 216 -3.39 -11.89 7.48
C ASN A 216 -3.26 -12.16 5.96
N GLY A 217 -3.73 -11.26 5.09
CA GLY A 217 -3.56 -11.34 3.63
C GLY A 217 -4.49 -12.33 2.92
N PHE A 218 -5.44 -12.92 3.64
CA PHE A 218 -6.48 -13.82 3.12
C PHE A 218 -7.67 -13.04 2.57
N ILE A 219 -8.11 -13.40 1.37
CA ILE A 219 -9.23 -12.74 0.68
C ILE A 219 -10.20 -13.82 0.20
N PRO A 220 -11.17 -14.28 1.03
CA PRO A 220 -12.03 -15.40 0.68
C PRO A 220 -12.99 -15.07 -0.48
N TYR A 221 -13.51 -16.11 -1.14
CA TYR A 221 -14.65 -15.93 -2.05
C TYR A 221 -15.93 -15.84 -1.22
N LEU A 222 -16.59 -14.69 -1.25
CA LEU A 222 -17.84 -14.47 -0.54
C LEU A 222 -19.03 -15.05 -1.32
N ASN A 223 -20.10 -15.41 -0.62
CA ASN A 223 -21.37 -15.86 -1.20
C ASN A 223 -21.21 -17.05 -2.17
N VAL A 224 -20.55 -18.11 -1.69
CA VAL A 224 -20.44 -19.37 -2.45
C VAL A 224 -21.83 -19.99 -2.56
N ASP A 225 -22.37 -20.06 -3.78
CA ASP A 225 -23.61 -20.76 -4.10
C ASP A 225 -23.30 -22.25 -4.33
N PRO A 226 -23.67 -23.16 -3.41
CA PRO A 226 -23.35 -24.58 -3.52
C PRO A 226 -23.95 -25.23 -4.78
N LYS A 227 -25.08 -24.70 -5.27
CA LYS A 227 -25.76 -25.21 -6.47
C LYS A 227 -24.95 -24.93 -7.73
N LYS A 228 -24.09 -23.90 -7.72
CA LYS A 228 -23.23 -23.53 -8.85
C LYS A 228 -21.85 -24.19 -8.79
N THR A 229 -21.49 -24.88 -7.71
CA THR A 229 -20.16 -25.46 -7.51
C THR A 229 -19.72 -26.35 -8.67
N LYS A 230 -20.57 -27.31 -9.09
CA LYS A 230 -20.26 -28.24 -10.19
C LYS A 230 -20.00 -27.50 -11.50
N SER A 231 -20.91 -26.60 -11.90
CA SER A 231 -20.76 -25.81 -13.12
C SER A 231 -19.54 -24.88 -13.09
N ARG A 232 -19.25 -24.26 -11.94
CA ARG A 232 -18.03 -23.44 -11.75
C ARG A 232 -16.77 -24.30 -11.89
N PHE A 233 -16.75 -25.49 -11.29
CA PHE A 233 -15.64 -26.43 -11.41
C PHE A 233 -15.43 -26.84 -12.88
N GLU A 234 -16.48 -27.29 -13.56
CA GLU A 234 -16.42 -27.68 -14.99
C GLU A 234 -15.92 -26.53 -15.87
N LYS A 235 -16.39 -25.29 -15.63
CA LYS A 235 -15.91 -24.10 -16.35
C LYS A 235 -14.42 -23.84 -16.09
N ILE A 236 -13.95 -23.97 -14.85
CA ILE A 236 -12.54 -23.80 -14.50
C ILE A 236 -11.69 -24.89 -15.17
N MET A 237 -12.14 -26.14 -15.15
CA MET A 237 -11.43 -27.25 -15.79
C MET A 237 -11.39 -27.08 -17.31
N ASN A 238 -12.50 -26.68 -17.95
CA ASN A 238 -12.52 -26.39 -19.38
C ASN A 238 -11.59 -25.23 -19.75
N ASN A 239 -11.58 -24.15 -18.97
CA ASN A 239 -10.62 -23.06 -19.16
C ASN A 239 -9.17 -23.55 -19.02
N TYR A 240 -8.92 -24.48 -18.10
CA TYR A 240 -7.61 -25.11 -17.94
C TYR A 240 -7.21 -25.92 -19.17
N TYR A 241 -8.04 -26.87 -19.59
CA TYR A 241 -7.72 -27.80 -20.66
C TYR A 241 -7.81 -27.20 -22.07
N VAL A 242 -8.65 -26.19 -22.29
CA VAL A 242 -8.84 -25.57 -23.61
C VAL A 242 -8.02 -24.28 -23.72
N GLY A 243 -8.05 -23.44 -22.68
CA GLY A 243 -7.39 -22.13 -22.68
C GLY A 243 -5.87 -22.23 -22.56
N TYR A 244 -5.36 -23.01 -21.60
CA TYR A 244 -3.91 -23.12 -21.43
C TYR A 244 -3.27 -24.05 -22.46
N LYS A 245 -3.96 -25.09 -22.94
CA LYS A 245 -3.38 -26.05 -23.91
C LYS A 245 -2.99 -25.41 -25.24
N ARG A 246 -3.62 -24.31 -25.67
CA ARG A 246 -3.31 -23.67 -26.96
C ARG A 246 -2.11 -22.71 -26.94
N GLY A 247 -1.60 -22.35 -25.75
CA GLY A 247 -0.51 -21.37 -25.64
C GLY A 247 0.41 -21.55 -24.43
N TYR A 248 0.31 -22.68 -23.71
CA TYR A 248 1.22 -22.97 -22.61
C TYR A 248 2.61 -23.30 -23.14
N GLN A 249 3.61 -22.61 -22.64
CA GLN A 249 5.01 -22.85 -22.94
C GLN A 249 5.76 -22.99 -21.63
N SER A 250 6.35 -24.15 -21.37
CA SER A 250 7.09 -24.37 -20.12
C SER A 250 8.34 -23.48 -20.09
N SER A 251 8.59 -22.83 -18.96
CA SER A 251 9.78 -22.02 -18.73
C SER A 251 10.76 -22.74 -17.81
N ASN A 252 11.93 -23.09 -18.33
CA ASN A 252 13.03 -23.61 -17.52
C ASN A 252 13.48 -22.59 -16.47
N GLN A 253 13.45 -21.30 -16.81
CA GLN A 253 13.77 -20.23 -15.87
C GLN A 253 12.81 -20.24 -14.68
N LEU A 254 11.49 -20.27 -14.90
CA LEU A 254 10.51 -20.29 -13.79
C LEU A 254 10.57 -21.61 -13.00
N LEU A 255 10.91 -22.71 -13.66
CA LEU A 255 11.19 -23.98 -12.97
C LEU A 255 12.42 -23.87 -12.06
N ASP A 256 13.48 -23.22 -12.50
CA ASP A 256 14.67 -23.00 -11.68
C ASP A 256 14.40 -22.02 -10.53
N GLU A 257 13.56 -21.01 -10.73
CA GLU A 257 13.08 -20.15 -9.64
C GLU A 257 12.29 -20.96 -8.59
N PHE A 258 11.46 -21.91 -9.01
CA PHE A 258 10.78 -22.83 -8.09
C PHE A 258 11.77 -23.73 -7.34
N LYS A 259 12.77 -24.30 -8.03
CA LYS A 259 13.82 -25.10 -7.36
C LYS A 259 14.51 -24.31 -6.26
N LYS A 260 14.86 -23.04 -6.50
CA LYS A 260 15.46 -22.17 -5.47
C LYS A 260 14.59 -22.00 -4.22
N ILE A 261 13.27 -22.13 -4.34
CA ILE A 261 12.35 -22.06 -3.19
C ILE A 261 12.40 -23.37 -2.37
N VAL A 262 12.44 -24.53 -3.04
CA VAL A 262 12.29 -25.84 -2.38
C VAL A 262 13.60 -26.55 -2.06
N SER A 263 14.72 -26.13 -2.66
CA SER A 263 16.03 -26.79 -2.52
C SER A 263 16.89 -26.25 -1.36
N LYS A 264 16.26 -25.79 -0.27
CA LYS A 264 16.97 -25.37 0.94
C LYS A 264 17.11 -26.51 1.94
#